data_AF-A0A9Y3S502-F1
#
_entry.id   AF-A0A9Y3S502-F1
#
_cell.length_a   1.000
_cell.length_b   1.000
_cell.length_c   1.000
_cell.angle_alpha   90.00
_cell.angle_beta   90.00
_cell.angle_gamma   90.00
#
_symmetry.space_group_name_H-M   'P 1'
#
loop_
_entity.id
_entity.type
_entity.pdbx_description
1 polymer ?
#
loop_
_entity_poly.entity_id
_entity_poly.type
_entity_poly.pdbx_seq_one_letter_code
_entity_poly.pdbx_strand_id
1 'polypeptide(L)'
;MNSLTDIRLVLIKIDVFLAFKEEAMQMYSPAVINRVSFQEQQQQQQSAPSVSAYLSSLQISSTSQQSVFTFLGLSISDIDDAMEKLKHQYQTQCSSNTFSKEELELLNQDDMMELKELVESEGLFMQTDQSGALTVSGLKDGVTRVLQKMNQCQYMNLAREVRVREEEDVYNKVVWCILANHGNWERLPKSANHQLEKNELTEGITDAQGLIWEVDVQAMVATRPLSRQTTKLKRLENLP
;
A
#
# COMPACT_ATOMS: atom_id res chain seq x y z
N MET A 1 -17.69 53.92 0.30
CA MET A 1 -16.53 53.00 0.16
C MET A 1 -16.86 51.77 0.99
N ASN A 2 -17.30 50.68 0.34
CA ASN A 2 -17.64 49.45 1.04
C ASN A 2 -16.43 48.52 0.97
N SER A 3 -15.63 48.50 2.02
CA SER A 3 -14.53 47.56 2.17
C SER A 3 -15.08 46.20 2.61
N LEU A 4 -15.02 45.22 1.71
CA LEU A 4 -15.22 43.81 2.05
C LEU A 4 -14.24 43.46 3.19
N THR A 5 -14.76 43.05 4.35
CA THR A 5 -13.96 42.95 5.59
C THR A 5 -13.69 41.52 6.06
N ASP A 6 -14.33 40.51 5.48
CA ASP A 6 -14.12 39.12 5.91
C ASP A 6 -14.35 38.12 4.77
N ILE A 7 -13.35 37.27 4.54
CA ILE A 7 -13.47 36.05 3.73
C ILE A 7 -13.33 34.87 4.68
N ARG A 8 -14.37 34.03 4.77
CA ARG A 8 -14.33 32.77 5.53
C ARG A 8 -14.07 31.61 4.59
N LEU A 9 -12.87 31.05 4.67
CA LEU A 9 -12.51 29.78 4.05
C LEU A 9 -12.75 28.67 5.07
N VAL A 10 -13.65 27.73 4.76
CA VAL A 10 -13.84 26.50 5.53
C VAL A 10 -13.27 25.36 4.71
N LEU A 11 -12.12 24.84 5.11
CA LEU A 11 -11.38 23.77 4.44
C LEU A 11 -11.48 22.48 5.26
N ILE A 12 -11.99 21.42 4.63
CA ILE A 12 -12.26 20.12 5.27
C ILE A 12 -11.00 19.23 5.35
N LYS A 13 -9.99 19.48 4.51
CA LYS A 13 -8.72 18.75 4.52
C LYS A 13 -7.64 19.55 5.23
N ILE A 14 -7.25 19.07 6.40
CA ILE A 14 -6.25 19.69 7.27
C ILE A 14 -4.92 19.92 6.51
N ASP A 15 -4.49 18.98 5.67
CA ASP A 15 -3.19 19.08 4.97
C ASP A 15 -3.21 20.13 3.85
N VAL A 16 -4.34 20.27 3.15
CA VAL A 16 -4.55 21.33 2.15
C VAL A 16 -4.63 22.69 2.85
N PHE A 17 -5.25 22.75 4.02
CA PHE A 17 -5.27 23.95 4.85
C PHE A 17 -3.88 24.31 5.39
N LEU A 18 -3.06 23.32 5.79
CA LEU A 18 -1.70 23.56 6.28
C LEU A 18 -0.80 24.11 5.18
N ALA A 19 -0.83 23.53 3.99
CA ALA A 19 -0.09 24.03 2.83
C ALA A 19 -0.53 25.46 2.45
N PHE A 20 -1.84 25.71 2.38
CA PHE A 20 -2.38 27.05 2.14
C PHE A 20 -1.99 28.06 3.24
N LYS A 21 -2.08 27.65 4.50
CA LYS A 21 -1.72 28.48 5.65
C LYS A 21 -0.25 28.88 5.62
N GLU A 22 0.64 27.94 5.27
CA GLU A 22 2.07 28.20 5.16
C GLU A 22 2.35 29.23 4.05
N GLU A 23 1.77 29.06 2.87
CA GLU A 23 1.87 30.01 1.76
C GLU A 23 1.31 31.40 2.14
N ALA A 24 0.17 31.43 2.80
CA ALA A 24 -0.49 32.67 3.23
C ALA A 24 0.29 33.40 4.35
N MET A 25 0.91 32.66 5.27
CA MET A 25 1.76 33.23 6.32
C MET A 25 3.05 33.85 5.76
N GLN A 26 3.52 33.39 4.60
CA GLN A 26 4.66 34.01 3.90
C GLN A 26 4.27 35.30 3.17
N MET A 27 3.03 35.40 2.67
CA MET A 27 2.56 36.58 1.93
C MET A 27 2.01 37.71 2.81
N TYR A 28 1.48 37.42 4.00
CA TYR A 28 0.77 38.41 4.83
C TYR A 28 1.34 38.50 6.25
N SER A 29 1.55 39.73 6.74
CA SER A 29 2.20 40.00 8.03
C SER A 29 1.35 39.53 9.24
N PRO A 30 1.95 39.13 10.38
CA PRO A 30 1.30 38.38 11.48
C PRO A 30 0.14 39.09 12.21
N ALA A 31 -0.12 40.36 11.91
CA ALA A 31 -1.09 41.19 12.61
C ALA A 31 -2.57 40.84 12.29
N VAL A 32 -2.84 40.01 11.27
CA VAL A 32 -4.20 39.73 10.77
C VAL A 32 -4.75 38.38 11.26
N ILE A 33 -3.92 37.50 11.85
CA ILE A 33 -4.27 36.09 12.06
C ILE A 33 -4.44 35.81 13.56
N ASN A 34 -5.62 36.08 14.12
CA ASN A 34 -6.06 35.39 15.34
C ASN A 34 -7.57 35.46 15.55
N ARG A 35 -8.11 34.36 16.08
CA ARG A 35 -9.53 33.94 16.32
C ARG A 35 -9.99 32.97 15.22
N VAL A 36 -10.35 31.71 15.49
CA VAL A 36 -11.31 31.18 16.48
C VAL A 36 -11.00 29.71 16.84
N SER A 37 -11.47 29.31 18.03
CA SER A 37 -11.36 28.01 18.73
C SER A 37 -11.88 26.76 17.99
N PHE A 38 -11.22 25.64 18.30
CA PHE A 38 -11.59 24.25 17.96
C PHE A 38 -12.78 23.74 18.79
N GLN A 39 -13.66 22.95 18.16
CA GLN A 39 -14.48 21.95 18.86
C GLN A 39 -14.33 20.59 18.16
N GLU A 40 -13.96 19.59 18.96
CA GLU A 40 -13.81 18.19 18.57
C GLU A 40 -15.18 17.51 18.45
N GLN A 41 -15.33 16.58 17.50
CA GLN A 41 -16.43 15.60 17.51
C GLN A 41 -15.90 14.17 17.41
N GLN A 42 -16.53 13.32 18.22
CA GLN A 42 -16.15 11.97 18.62
C GLN A 42 -16.47 10.91 17.56
N GLN A 43 -15.62 9.88 17.49
CA GLN A 43 -15.81 8.63 16.76
C GLN A 43 -16.81 7.68 17.45
N GLN A 44 -17.56 6.90 16.66
CA GLN A 44 -18.21 5.66 17.11
C GLN A 44 -17.98 4.50 16.12
N GLN A 45 -17.80 3.30 16.70
CA GLN A 45 -17.32 2.06 16.09
C GLN A 45 -18.44 1.11 15.56
N GLN A 46 -18.13 0.53 14.39
CA GLN A 46 -18.21 -0.89 13.92
C GLN A 46 -19.52 -1.73 13.89
N SER A 47 -19.70 -2.41 12.74
CA SER A 47 -19.85 -3.90 12.65
C SER A 47 -19.63 -4.40 11.20
N ALA A 48 -19.18 -5.67 11.02
CA ALA A 48 -18.62 -6.25 9.78
C ALA A 48 -19.53 -7.22 9.00
N PRO A 49 -19.38 -7.35 7.65
CA PRO A 49 -19.63 -8.63 6.95
C PRO A 49 -18.69 -8.99 5.75
N SER A 50 -18.99 -10.13 5.11
CA SER A 50 -18.18 -11.13 4.36
C SER A 50 -17.65 -10.83 2.94
N VAL A 51 -16.74 -11.71 2.44
CA VAL A 51 -15.84 -11.61 1.25
C VAL A 51 -16.50 -11.20 -0.07
N SER A 52 -17.78 -11.52 -0.32
CA SER A 52 -18.50 -11.07 -1.52
C SER A 52 -19.01 -9.62 -1.44
N ALA A 53 -19.02 -9.02 -0.25
CA ALA A 53 -19.35 -7.62 -0.04
C ALA A 53 -18.16 -6.68 -0.31
N TYR A 54 -16.96 -7.22 -0.55
CA TYR A 54 -15.74 -6.40 -0.53
C TYR A 54 -15.59 -5.49 -1.74
N LEU A 55 -16.01 -5.95 -2.94
CA LEU A 55 -16.06 -5.08 -4.12
C LEU A 55 -17.09 -3.95 -3.96
N SER A 56 -18.23 -4.23 -3.33
CA SER A 56 -19.22 -3.21 -2.95
C SER A 56 -18.77 -2.33 -1.77
N SER A 57 -17.79 -2.78 -0.97
CA SER A 57 -17.19 -2.03 0.14
C SER A 57 -15.95 -1.20 -0.26
N LEU A 58 -15.40 -1.43 -1.46
CA LEU A 58 -14.43 -0.55 -2.11
C LEU A 58 -15.08 0.72 -2.65
N GLN A 59 -16.42 0.78 -2.67
CA GLN A 59 -17.08 2.07 -2.54
C GLN A 59 -16.75 2.61 -1.15
N ILE A 60 -15.58 3.22 -1.03
CA ILE A 60 -15.50 4.45 -0.27
C ILE A 60 -16.44 5.38 -1.04
N SER A 61 -17.73 5.29 -0.74
CA SER A 61 -18.59 6.44 -0.76
C SER A 61 -17.99 7.35 0.31
N SER A 62 -16.87 8.01 -0.04
CA SER A 62 -16.33 9.11 0.72
C SER A 62 -17.49 10.06 0.66
N THR A 63 -18.24 10.09 1.76
CA THR A 63 -19.54 10.72 1.91
C THR A 63 -19.45 12.07 1.27
N SER A 64 -19.88 12.18 0.01
CA SER A 64 -19.91 13.37 -0.83
C SER A 64 -19.15 14.55 -0.23
N GLN A 65 -17.81 14.48 -0.12
CA GLN A 65 -17.03 15.59 0.43
C GLN A 65 -16.91 16.65 -0.67
N GLN A 66 -18.06 17.18 -1.06
CA GLN A 66 -18.21 18.29 -1.96
C GLN A 66 -17.78 19.53 -1.18
N SER A 67 -16.60 20.03 -1.50
CA SER A 67 -16.19 21.34 -1.01
C SER A 67 -16.98 22.40 -1.80
N VAL A 68 -17.86 23.12 -1.11
CA VAL A 68 -18.64 24.21 -1.70
C VAL A 68 -17.88 25.51 -1.51
N PHE A 69 -17.48 26.13 -2.62
CA PHE A 69 -16.84 27.45 -2.61
C PHE A 69 -17.89 28.53 -2.83
N THR A 70 -17.90 29.55 -1.98
CA THR A 70 -18.73 30.75 -2.18
C THR A 70 -17.85 31.89 -2.69
N PHE A 71 -18.22 32.45 -3.84
CA PHE A 71 -17.52 33.57 -4.46
C PHE A 71 -18.30 34.86 -4.23
N LEU A 72 -17.60 35.93 -3.86
CA LEU A 72 -18.15 37.27 -3.66
C LEU A 72 -17.32 38.25 -4.47
N GLY A 73 -17.95 39.05 -5.32
CA GLY A 73 -17.27 40.00 -6.20
C GLY A 73 -18.06 41.30 -6.39
N LEU A 74 -17.40 42.31 -6.95
CA LEU A 74 -17.98 43.63 -7.21
C LEU A 74 -18.85 43.66 -8.48
N SER A 75 -18.59 42.74 -9.41
CA SER A 75 -19.37 42.50 -10.62
C SER A 75 -19.47 41.01 -10.93
N ILE A 76 -20.40 40.63 -11.80
CA ILE A 76 -20.57 39.24 -12.26
C ILE A 76 -19.33 38.75 -13.00
N SER A 77 -18.71 39.60 -13.84
CA SER A 77 -17.48 39.26 -14.55
C SER A 77 -16.32 38.95 -13.61
N ASP A 78 -16.19 39.68 -12.49
CA ASP A 78 -15.14 39.39 -11.50
C ASP A 78 -15.36 38.03 -10.81
N ILE A 79 -16.62 37.65 -10.61
CA ILE A 79 -17.00 36.35 -10.03
C ILE A 79 -16.70 35.21 -11.01
N ASP A 80 -17.11 35.37 -12.27
CA ASP A 80 -16.90 34.36 -13.31
C ASP A 80 -15.40 34.11 -13.55
N ASP A 81 -14.61 35.18 -13.69
CA ASP A 81 -13.14 35.09 -13.85
C ASP A 81 -12.48 34.38 -12.65
N ALA A 82 -12.90 34.71 -11.42
CA ALA A 82 -12.36 34.09 -10.21
C ALA A 82 -12.74 32.61 -10.11
N MET A 83 -13.98 32.26 -10.49
CA MET A 83 -14.46 30.88 -10.52
C MET A 83 -13.71 30.06 -11.56
N GLU A 84 -13.50 30.60 -12.77
CA GLU A 84 -12.75 29.93 -13.83
C GLU A 84 -11.29 29.70 -13.42
N LYS A 85 -10.63 30.73 -12.87
CA LYS A 85 -9.26 30.61 -12.37
C LYS A 85 -9.13 29.57 -11.27
N LEU A 86 -10.04 29.56 -10.29
CA LEU A 86 -10.01 28.58 -9.21
C LEU A 86 -10.25 27.16 -9.75
N LYS A 87 -11.22 26.99 -10.66
CA LYS A 87 -11.52 25.71 -11.29
C LYS A 87 -10.32 25.19 -12.09
N HIS A 88 -9.70 26.05 -12.89
CA HIS A 88 -8.51 25.71 -13.66
C HIS A 88 -7.34 25.31 -12.75
N GLN A 89 -7.08 26.07 -11.68
CA GLN A 89 -6.04 25.74 -10.71
C GLN A 89 -6.31 24.41 -10.02
N TYR A 90 -7.53 24.16 -9.56
CA TYR A 90 -7.93 22.89 -8.97
C TYR A 90 -7.71 21.72 -9.94
N GLN A 91 -8.16 21.85 -11.18
CA GLN A 91 -8.00 20.82 -12.21
C GLN A 91 -6.53 20.55 -12.54
N THR A 92 -5.67 21.56 -12.50
CA THR A 92 -4.23 21.41 -12.77
C THR A 92 -3.51 20.61 -11.68
N GLN A 93 -3.99 20.72 -10.44
CA GLN A 93 -3.44 20.02 -9.28
C GLN A 93 -4.02 18.62 -9.09
N CYS A 94 -5.15 18.32 -9.74
CA CYS A 94 -5.77 17.02 -9.67
C CYS A 94 -5.36 16.10 -10.82
N SER A 95 -5.33 14.80 -10.56
CA SER A 95 -5.23 13.77 -11.58
C SER A 95 -6.18 12.61 -11.25
N SER A 96 -6.29 11.68 -12.20
CA SER A 96 -7.05 10.45 -12.06
C SER A 96 -6.28 9.32 -12.70
N ASN A 97 -6.38 8.12 -12.13
CA ASN A 97 -5.85 6.89 -12.71
C ASN A 97 -6.88 5.77 -12.55
N THR A 98 -6.95 4.87 -13.52
CA THR A 98 -7.91 3.76 -13.55
C THR A 98 -7.16 2.46 -13.72
N PHE A 99 -7.34 1.56 -12.76
CA PHE A 99 -6.80 0.21 -12.76
C PHE A 99 -7.85 -0.77 -13.26
N SER A 100 -7.46 -1.69 -14.15
CA SER A 100 -8.36 -2.70 -14.69
C SER A 100 -8.68 -3.78 -13.64
N LYS A 101 -9.73 -4.56 -13.90
CA LYS A 101 -10.09 -5.68 -13.03
C LYS A 101 -8.96 -6.71 -12.92
N GLU A 102 -8.28 -6.98 -14.03
CA GLU A 102 -7.18 -7.94 -14.11
C GLU A 102 -5.96 -7.49 -13.30
N GLU A 103 -5.65 -6.18 -13.31
CA GLU A 103 -4.58 -5.61 -12.48
C GLU A 103 -4.88 -5.74 -10.98
N LEU A 104 -6.16 -5.64 -10.61
CA LEU A 104 -6.63 -5.75 -9.23
C LEU A 104 -6.69 -7.22 -8.76
N GLU A 105 -6.98 -8.17 -9.65
CA GLU A 105 -6.99 -9.60 -9.34
C GLU A 105 -5.61 -10.15 -8.93
N LEU A 106 -4.53 -9.45 -9.29
CA LEU A 106 -3.17 -9.78 -8.88
C LEU A 106 -2.87 -9.40 -7.43
N LEU A 107 -3.70 -8.56 -6.80
CA LEU A 107 -3.49 -8.12 -5.42
C LEU A 107 -4.08 -9.11 -4.43
N ASN A 108 -3.35 -9.36 -3.34
CA ASN A 108 -3.88 -10.12 -2.22
C ASN A 108 -4.72 -9.23 -1.28
N GLN A 109 -5.30 -9.83 -0.25
CA GLN A 109 -6.17 -9.11 0.69
C GLN A 109 -5.44 -8.00 1.47
N ASP A 110 -4.19 -8.24 1.87
CA ASP A 110 -3.39 -7.27 2.61
C ASP A 110 -2.98 -6.10 1.70
N ASP A 111 -2.57 -6.39 0.45
CA ASP A 111 -2.27 -5.38 -0.57
C ASP A 111 -3.47 -4.42 -0.78
N MET A 112 -4.67 -4.99 -0.89
CA MET A 112 -5.91 -4.22 -1.05
C MET A 112 -6.26 -3.36 0.16
N MET A 113 -5.97 -3.86 1.37
CA MET A 113 -6.19 -3.11 2.61
C MET A 113 -5.23 -1.92 2.70
N GLU A 114 -3.94 -2.15 2.42
CA GLU A 114 -2.92 -1.10 2.41
C GLU A 114 -3.20 -0.04 1.32
N LEU A 115 -3.69 -0.46 0.15
CA LEU A 115 -4.09 0.46 -0.92
C LEU A 115 -5.25 1.35 -0.47
N LYS A 116 -6.23 0.77 0.23
CA LYS A 116 -7.38 1.50 0.76
C LYS A 116 -6.95 2.52 1.81
N GLU A 117 -6.11 2.12 2.78
CA GLU A 117 -5.58 3.02 3.80
C GLU A 117 -4.78 4.17 3.18
N LEU A 118 -3.97 3.88 2.15
CA LEU A 118 -3.25 4.90 1.42
C LEU A 118 -4.22 5.90 0.77
N VAL A 119 -5.22 5.42 0.03
CA VAL A 119 -6.25 6.28 -0.59
C VAL A 119 -6.94 7.18 0.44
N GLU A 120 -7.30 6.64 1.61
CA GLU A 120 -7.95 7.39 2.69
C GLU A 120 -7.01 8.44 3.31
N SER A 121 -5.77 8.07 3.60
CA SER A 121 -4.76 8.98 4.18
C SER A 121 -4.40 10.15 3.25
N GLU A 122 -4.42 9.89 1.94
CA GLU A 122 -4.17 10.89 0.89
C GLU A 122 -5.44 11.73 0.58
N GLY A 123 -6.57 11.39 1.21
CA GLY A 123 -7.87 11.99 0.97
C GLY A 123 -8.34 11.83 -0.49
N LEU A 124 -7.93 10.78 -1.18
CA LEU A 124 -8.28 10.57 -2.57
C LEU A 124 -9.72 10.04 -2.69
N PHE A 125 -10.30 10.26 -3.85
CA PHE A 125 -11.59 9.69 -4.23
C PHE A 125 -11.36 8.39 -4.97
N MET A 126 -12.06 7.33 -4.58
CA MET A 126 -11.94 6.01 -5.16
C MET A 126 -13.33 5.49 -5.54
N GLN A 127 -13.47 5.03 -6.77
CA GLN A 127 -14.72 4.49 -7.30
C GLN A 127 -14.45 3.24 -8.13
N THR A 128 -15.33 2.25 -8.01
CA THR A 128 -15.33 1.07 -8.87
C THR A 128 -16.48 1.18 -9.86
N ASP A 129 -16.21 0.96 -11.14
CA ASP A 129 -17.26 0.97 -12.16
C ASP A 129 -17.93 -0.41 -12.30
N GLN A 130 -18.91 -0.50 -13.20
CA GLN A 130 -19.67 -1.74 -13.45
C GLN A 130 -18.82 -2.86 -14.06
N SER A 131 -17.67 -2.54 -14.65
CA SER A 131 -16.72 -3.52 -15.18
C SER A 131 -15.80 -4.08 -14.09
N GLY A 132 -15.79 -3.47 -12.91
CA GLY A 132 -14.87 -3.80 -11.82
C GLY A 132 -13.56 -3.02 -11.88
N ALA A 133 -13.42 -2.06 -12.80
CA ALA A 133 -12.25 -1.19 -12.85
C ALA A 133 -12.29 -0.15 -11.73
N LEU A 134 -11.14 0.11 -11.10
CA LEU A 134 -11.00 1.02 -9.97
C LEU A 134 -10.38 2.33 -10.42
N THR A 135 -11.12 3.42 -10.31
CA THR A 135 -10.61 4.76 -10.58
C THR A 135 -10.29 5.49 -9.28
N VAL A 136 -9.06 5.98 -9.16
CA VAL A 136 -8.59 6.83 -8.05
C VAL A 136 -8.31 8.23 -8.59
N SER A 137 -8.84 9.26 -7.92
CA SER A 137 -8.72 10.65 -8.34
C SER A 137 -8.52 11.59 -7.15
N GLY A 138 -7.84 12.71 -7.37
CA GLY A 138 -7.52 13.68 -6.32
C GLY A 138 -6.22 14.40 -6.64
N LEU A 139 -5.48 14.83 -5.61
CA LEU A 139 -4.20 15.52 -5.81
C LEU A 139 -3.19 14.62 -6.52
N LYS A 140 -2.45 15.20 -7.47
CA LYS A 140 -1.52 14.49 -8.34
C LYS A 140 -0.50 13.66 -7.59
N ASP A 141 0.05 14.18 -6.50
CA ASP A 141 1.05 13.49 -5.69
C ASP A 141 0.47 12.25 -5.01
N GLY A 142 -0.74 12.35 -4.46
CA GLY A 142 -1.43 11.23 -3.84
C GLY A 142 -1.75 10.14 -4.86
N VAL A 143 -2.30 10.51 -6.02
CA VAL A 143 -2.57 9.56 -7.11
C VAL A 143 -1.28 8.88 -7.60
N THR A 144 -0.16 9.62 -7.65
CA THR A 144 1.16 9.08 -8.01
C THR A 144 1.66 8.07 -6.97
N ARG A 145 1.47 8.33 -5.67
CA ARG A 145 1.81 7.37 -4.60
C ARG A 145 0.98 6.10 -4.68
N VAL A 146 -0.32 6.21 -4.97
CA VAL A 146 -1.19 5.05 -5.21
C VAL A 146 -0.69 4.22 -6.41
N LEU A 147 -0.32 4.87 -7.51
CA LEU A 147 0.25 4.19 -8.67
C LEU A 147 1.56 3.46 -8.34
N GLN A 148 2.44 4.08 -7.57
CA GLN A 148 3.68 3.45 -7.12
C GLN A 148 3.41 2.23 -6.23
N LYS A 149 2.45 2.33 -5.31
CA LYS A 149 2.04 1.22 -4.44
C LYS A 149 1.48 0.05 -5.25
N MET A 150 0.60 0.33 -6.21
CA MET A 150 0.05 -0.68 -7.13
C MET A 150 1.17 -1.43 -7.87
N ASN A 151 2.10 -0.68 -8.48
CA ASN A 151 3.22 -1.28 -9.20
C ASN A 151 4.12 -2.12 -8.29
N GLN A 152 4.33 -1.68 -7.05
CA GLN A 152 5.11 -2.42 -6.06
C GLN A 152 4.44 -3.76 -5.70
N CYS A 153 3.14 -3.77 -5.42
CA CYS A 153 2.40 -4.99 -5.11
C CYS A 153 2.45 -5.98 -6.28
N GLN A 154 2.19 -5.51 -7.51
CA GLN A 154 2.27 -6.34 -8.71
C GLN A 154 3.66 -6.94 -8.92
N TYR A 155 4.72 -6.13 -8.76
CA TYR A 155 6.09 -6.62 -8.86
C TYR A 155 6.42 -7.69 -7.83
N MET A 156 6.02 -7.48 -6.57
CA MET A 156 6.25 -8.44 -5.49
C MET A 156 5.53 -9.77 -5.74
N ASN A 157 4.30 -9.73 -6.26
CA ASN A 157 3.54 -10.93 -6.59
C ASN A 157 4.17 -11.70 -7.75
N LEU A 158 4.60 -11.01 -8.82
CA LEU A 158 5.35 -11.62 -9.91
C LEU A 158 6.67 -12.25 -9.43
N ALA A 159 7.44 -11.52 -8.61
CA ALA A 159 8.71 -12.02 -8.07
C ALA A 159 8.50 -13.28 -7.20
N ARG A 160 7.40 -13.34 -6.44
CA ARG A 160 7.03 -14.53 -5.67
C ARG A 160 6.67 -15.70 -6.59
N GLU A 161 5.89 -15.49 -7.63
CA GLU A 161 5.48 -16.56 -8.55
C GLU A 161 6.69 -17.16 -9.29
N VAL A 162 7.59 -16.30 -9.79
CA VAL A 162 8.84 -16.74 -10.42
C VAL A 162 9.66 -17.58 -9.44
N ARG A 163 9.83 -17.10 -8.21
CA ARG A 163 10.56 -17.84 -7.16
C ARG A 163 9.93 -19.21 -6.89
N VAL A 164 8.61 -19.28 -6.72
CA VAL A 164 7.92 -20.56 -6.46
C VAL A 164 8.13 -21.55 -7.61
N ARG A 165 8.10 -21.07 -8.86
CA ARG A 165 8.38 -21.91 -10.03
C ARG A 165 9.83 -22.40 -10.06
N GLU A 166 10.78 -21.52 -9.77
CA GLU A 166 12.20 -21.90 -9.67
C GLU A 166 12.45 -22.92 -8.55
N GLU A 167 11.83 -22.71 -7.38
CA GLU A 167 11.86 -23.65 -6.25
C GLU A 167 11.31 -25.02 -6.65
N GLU A 168 10.19 -25.07 -7.38
CA GLU A 168 9.59 -26.30 -7.90
C GLU A 168 10.53 -27.03 -8.87
N ASP A 169 11.07 -26.31 -9.85
CA ASP A 169 11.94 -26.85 -10.89
C ASP A 169 13.24 -27.43 -10.30
N VAL A 170 13.80 -26.77 -9.29
CA VAL A 170 14.95 -27.28 -8.54
C VAL A 170 14.55 -28.51 -7.73
N TYR A 171 13.45 -28.45 -6.99
CA TYR A 171 12.99 -29.55 -6.14
C TYR A 171 12.68 -30.83 -6.93
N ASN A 172 12.19 -30.70 -8.16
CA ASN A 172 11.94 -31.81 -9.06
C ASN A 172 13.23 -32.52 -9.50
N LYS A 173 14.36 -31.80 -9.57
CA LYS A 173 15.67 -32.36 -9.97
C LYS A 173 16.50 -32.81 -8.77
N VAL A 174 16.43 -32.07 -7.67
CA VAL A 174 17.31 -32.23 -6.51
C VAL A 174 16.53 -32.00 -5.23
N VAL A 175 16.69 -32.93 -4.30
CA VAL A 175 16.09 -32.85 -2.96
C VAL A 175 17.16 -32.94 -1.89
N TRP A 176 17.16 -31.97 -1.01
CA TRP A 176 17.93 -31.93 0.21
C TRP A 176 17.11 -32.49 1.36
N CYS A 177 17.76 -33.33 2.16
CA CYS A 177 17.17 -33.95 3.33
C CYS A 177 17.99 -33.60 4.58
N ILE A 178 17.31 -33.51 5.70
CA ILE A 178 17.89 -33.34 7.03
C ILE A 178 17.60 -34.59 7.88
N LEU A 179 18.57 -35.01 8.69
CA LEU A 179 18.38 -36.13 9.59
C LEU A 179 17.64 -35.66 10.84
N ALA A 180 16.43 -36.17 11.05
CA ALA A 180 15.65 -35.84 12.24
C ALA A 180 16.12 -36.63 13.47
N ASN A 181 15.72 -36.18 14.66
CA ASN A 181 16.13 -36.77 15.94
C ASN A 181 15.71 -38.24 16.11
N HIS A 182 14.66 -38.68 15.41
CA HIS A 182 14.21 -40.07 15.39
C HIS A 182 15.00 -40.97 14.43
N GLY A 183 16.01 -40.41 13.74
CA GLY A 183 16.92 -41.14 12.87
C GLY A 183 16.43 -41.32 11.42
N ASN A 184 15.25 -40.81 11.06
CA ASN A 184 14.81 -40.82 9.65
C ASN A 184 15.22 -39.53 8.94
N TRP A 185 15.46 -39.68 7.63
CA TRP A 185 15.71 -38.55 6.74
C TRP A 185 14.39 -37.89 6.35
N GLU A 186 14.31 -36.59 6.56
CA GLU A 186 13.15 -35.78 6.20
C GLU A 186 13.53 -34.82 5.08
N ARG A 187 12.64 -34.68 4.10
CA ARG A 187 12.85 -33.73 3.00
C ARG A 187 12.69 -32.31 3.52
N LEU A 188 13.59 -31.45 3.11
CA LEU A 188 13.46 -30.03 3.41
C LEU A 188 12.34 -29.40 2.57
N PRO A 189 11.66 -28.36 3.09
CA PRO A 189 10.74 -27.54 2.30
C PRO A 189 11.41 -27.00 1.03
N LYS A 190 10.61 -26.74 -0.02
CA LYS A 190 11.09 -26.28 -1.34
C LYS A 190 11.96 -25.01 -1.27
N SER A 191 11.59 -24.06 -0.41
CA SER A 191 12.35 -22.83 -0.16
C SER A 191 13.74 -23.11 0.43
N ALA A 192 13.81 -23.88 1.51
CA ALA A 192 15.07 -24.30 2.14
C ALA A 192 15.95 -25.14 1.18
N ASN A 193 15.31 -26.01 0.39
CA ASN A 193 15.97 -26.79 -0.66
C ASN A 193 16.61 -25.89 -1.73
N HIS A 194 15.86 -24.91 -2.22
CA HIS A 194 16.34 -23.96 -3.21
C HIS A 194 17.50 -23.11 -2.66
N GLN A 195 17.39 -22.63 -1.41
CA GLN A 195 18.46 -21.88 -0.74
C GLN A 195 19.77 -22.69 -0.64
N LEU A 196 19.68 -23.97 -0.27
CA LEU A 196 20.86 -24.85 -0.22
C LEU A 196 21.47 -25.08 -1.59
N GLU A 197 20.64 -25.33 -2.60
CA GLU A 197 21.14 -25.60 -3.96
C GLU A 197 21.76 -24.37 -4.62
N LYS A 198 21.22 -23.17 -4.33
CA LYS A 198 21.75 -21.89 -4.83
C LYS A 198 22.84 -21.28 -3.95
N ASN A 199 23.11 -21.87 -2.78
CA ASN A 199 24.02 -21.34 -1.77
C ASN A 199 23.65 -19.92 -1.27
N GLU A 200 22.34 -19.65 -1.14
CA GLU A 200 21.76 -18.38 -0.69
C GLU A 200 21.38 -18.45 0.81
N LEU A 201 22.38 -18.61 1.68
CA LEU A 201 22.20 -18.99 3.10
C LEU A 201 22.37 -17.84 4.10
N THR A 202 21.78 -16.67 3.84
CA THR A 202 21.99 -15.47 4.67
C THR A 202 21.45 -15.57 6.11
N GLU A 203 20.38 -16.33 6.33
CA GLU A 203 19.73 -16.48 7.66
C GLU A 203 19.62 -17.94 8.13
N GLY A 204 20.35 -18.85 7.47
CA GLY A 204 20.16 -20.29 7.63
C GLY A 204 18.94 -20.81 6.86
N ILE A 205 18.52 -22.05 7.18
CA ILE A 205 17.37 -22.71 6.56
C ILE A 205 16.34 -23.12 7.60
N THR A 206 15.08 -23.23 7.17
CA THR A 206 13.98 -23.73 8.00
C THR A 206 13.58 -25.14 7.57
N ASP A 207 13.52 -26.07 8.52
CA ASP A 207 13.06 -27.44 8.24
C ASP A 207 11.53 -27.57 8.20
N ALA A 208 11.03 -28.78 7.96
CA ALA A 208 9.61 -29.06 7.88
C ALA A 208 8.85 -28.86 9.20
N GLN A 209 9.56 -28.79 10.34
CA GLN A 209 9.01 -28.51 11.67
C GLN A 209 9.09 -27.03 12.04
N GLY A 210 9.60 -26.18 11.15
CA GLY A 210 9.75 -24.75 11.41
C GLY A 210 10.99 -24.39 12.25
N LEU A 211 11.95 -25.31 12.42
CA LEU A 211 13.19 -25.04 13.14
C LEU A 211 14.23 -24.44 12.19
N ILE A 212 14.96 -23.44 12.69
CA ILE A 212 16.02 -22.74 11.96
C ILE A 212 17.37 -23.39 12.23
N TRP A 213 18.15 -23.57 11.15
CA TRP A 213 19.46 -24.20 11.16
C TRP A 213 20.50 -23.36 10.41
N GLU A 214 21.67 -23.13 11.02
CA GLU A 214 22.88 -22.70 10.34
C GLU A 214 23.48 -23.88 9.59
N VAL A 215 23.86 -23.70 8.33
CA VAL A 215 24.30 -24.83 7.48
C VAL A 215 25.75 -24.66 7.06
N ASP A 216 26.52 -25.72 7.24
CA ASP A 216 27.80 -25.92 6.59
C ASP A 216 27.62 -26.96 5.47
N VAL A 217 27.50 -26.46 4.23
CA VAL A 217 27.29 -27.28 3.04
C VAL A 217 28.52 -28.14 2.74
N GLN A 218 29.72 -27.67 3.05
CA GLN A 218 30.96 -28.42 2.80
C GLN A 218 31.08 -29.63 3.74
N ALA A 219 30.74 -29.42 5.02
CA ALA A 219 30.72 -30.48 6.01
C ALA A 219 29.43 -31.31 6.00
N MET A 220 28.44 -30.95 5.18
CA MET A 220 27.13 -31.60 5.08
C MET A 220 26.42 -31.72 6.44
N VAL A 221 26.44 -30.63 7.21
CA VAL A 221 25.85 -30.56 8.55
C VAL A 221 25.08 -29.27 8.78
N ALA A 222 24.05 -29.38 9.61
CA ALA A 222 23.19 -28.30 10.03
C ALA A 222 23.27 -28.15 11.56
N THR A 223 23.39 -26.93 12.07
CA THR A 223 23.58 -26.63 13.50
C THR A 223 22.49 -25.68 13.97
N ARG A 224 21.83 -26.00 15.09
CA ARG A 224 20.91 -25.06 15.73
C ARG A 224 21.70 -23.92 16.39
N PRO A 225 21.38 -22.65 16.10
CA PRO A 225 22.12 -21.51 16.66
C PRO A 225 22.15 -21.49 18.19
N LEU A 226 21.00 -21.77 18.83
CA LEU A 226 20.83 -21.65 20.28
C LEU A 226 21.31 -22.87 21.08
N SER A 227 20.95 -24.09 20.63
CA SER A 227 21.31 -25.32 21.36
C SER A 227 22.64 -25.92 20.93
N ARG A 228 23.25 -25.41 19.85
CA ARG A 228 24.44 -25.98 19.20
C ARG A 228 24.29 -27.46 18.83
N GLN A 229 23.05 -27.95 18.75
CA GLN A 229 22.77 -29.29 18.29
C GLN A 229 23.09 -29.37 16.80
N THR A 230 23.92 -30.34 16.43
CA THR A 230 24.29 -30.61 15.05
C THR A 230 23.52 -31.80 14.50
N THR A 231 23.11 -31.73 13.25
CA THR A 231 22.55 -32.86 12.50
C THR A 231 23.14 -32.92 11.09
N LYS A 232 22.89 -34.02 10.38
CA LYS A 232 23.44 -34.28 9.05
C LYS A 232 22.49 -33.83 7.96
N LEU A 233 23.07 -33.38 6.86
CA LEU A 233 22.38 -33.09 5.61
C LEU A 233 22.76 -34.12 4.55
N LYS A 234 21.88 -34.26 3.57
CA LYS A 234 22.14 -35.07 2.38
C LYS A 234 21.45 -34.46 1.17
N ARG A 235 22.18 -34.37 0.06
CA ARG A 235 21.64 -34.03 -1.26
C ARG A 235 21.31 -35.31 -2.04
N LEU A 236 20.16 -35.32 -2.70
CA LEU A 236 19.67 -36.41 -3.55
C LEU A 236 19.33 -35.86 -4.92
N GLU A 237 19.76 -36.54 -5.98
CA GLU A 237 19.31 -36.25 -7.34
C GLU A 237 18.12 -37.16 -7.66
N ASN A 238 17.04 -36.56 -8.14
CA ASN A 238 15.88 -37.31 -8.61
C ASN A 238 16.15 -37.78 -10.04
N LEU A 239 15.86 -39.04 -10.32
CA LEU A 239 15.92 -39.57 -11.67
C LEU A 239 14.70 -39.09 -12.47
N PRO A 240 14.86 -38.78 -13.77
CA PRO A 240 13.77 -38.30 -14.64
C PRO A 240 12.68 -39.36 -14.90
#